data_AF-A0A1P8AW30-F1
#
_entry.id   AF-A0A1P8AW30-F1
#
_cell.length_a   1.000
_cell.length_b   1.000
_cell.length_c   1.000
_cell.angle_alpha   90.00
_cell.angle_beta   90.00
_cell.angle_gamma   90.00
#
_symmetry.space_group_name_H-M   'P 1'
#
loop_
_entity.id
_entity.type
_entity.pdbx_description
1 polymer ?
#
loop_
_entity_poly.entity_id
_entity_poly.type
_entity_poly.pdbx_seq_one_letter_code
_entity_poly.pdbx_strand_id
1 'polypeptide(L)' 'MGNWVFTLGDTNQDTKQKALTCIYSFDGVVSVRYYAQMNAFCVFGEGIKETEIQKKIDELYNPKPKTRYLFGCIPM' A
#
# COMPACT_ATOMS: atom_id res chain seq x y z
N MET A 1 10.04 14.40 -12.53
CA MET A 1 9.40 13.09 -12.74
C MET A 1 10.32 11.94 -12.33
N GLY A 2 9.95 11.18 -11.29
CA GLY A 2 10.69 10.03 -10.76
C GLY A 2 9.90 8.73 -10.89
N ASN A 3 10.53 7.61 -10.51
CA ASN A 3 9.90 6.30 -10.40
C ASN A 3 10.22 5.64 -9.06
N TRP A 4 9.23 5.02 -8.46
CA TRP A 4 9.31 4.36 -7.15
C TRP A 4 8.80 2.93 -7.25
N VAL A 5 9.45 2.00 -6.57
CA VAL A 5 9.09 0.58 -6.62
C VAL A 5 8.56 0.15 -5.26
N PHE A 6 7.32 -0.35 -5.24
CA PHE A 6 6.64 -0.84 -4.05
C PHE A 6 6.42 -2.34 -4.16
N THR A 7 7.08 -3.10 -3.30
CA THR A 7 6.94 -4.56 -3.26
C THR A 7 5.59 -4.94 -2.63
N LEU A 8 4.92 -5.91 -3.26
CA LEU A 8 3.66 -6.46 -2.78
C LEU A 8 3.94 -7.66 -1.87
N GLY A 9 3.18 -7.76 -0.77
CA GLY A 9 3.35 -8.82 0.22
C GLY A 9 2.87 -10.20 -0.25
N ASP A 10 2.00 -10.26 -1.26
CA ASP A 10 1.43 -11.50 -1.80
C ASP A 10 1.06 -11.33 -3.29
N THR A 11 0.75 -12.43 -3.97
CA THR A 11 0.34 -12.44 -5.39
C THR A 11 -1.18 -12.41 -5.60
N ASN A 12 -1.99 -12.33 -4.55
CA ASN A 12 -3.44 -12.32 -4.64
C ASN A 12 -3.95 -11.16 -5.52
N GLN A 13 -4.69 -11.52 -6.57
CA GLN A 13 -5.20 -10.60 -7.58
C GLN A 13 -6.17 -9.55 -6.99
N ASP A 14 -7.01 -9.93 -6.02
CA ASP A 14 -7.93 -9.01 -5.34
C ASP A 14 -7.18 -7.93 -4.55
N THR A 15 -6.19 -8.35 -3.76
CA THR A 15 -5.36 -7.43 -2.96
C THR A 15 -4.51 -6.55 -3.85
N LYS A 16 -3.98 -7.12 -4.94
CA LYS A 16 -3.24 -6.37 -5.97
C LYS A 16 -4.09 -5.29 -6.61
N GLN A 17 -5.34 -5.58 -6.97
CA GLN A 17 -6.26 -4.59 -7.55
C GLN A 17 -6.56 -3.48 -6.55
N LYS A 18 -6.79 -3.81 -5.27
CA LYS A 18 -6.98 -2.83 -4.19
C LYS A 18 -5.74 -1.95 -3.99
N ALA A 19 -4.55 -2.54 -3.99
CA ALA A 19 -3.29 -1.82 -3.89
C ALA A 19 -3.08 -0.88 -5.08
N LEU A 20 -3.37 -1.34 -6.31
CA LEU A 20 -3.33 -0.51 -7.52
C LEU A 20 -4.26 0.71 -7.41
N THR A 21 -5.53 0.49 -7.04
CA THR A 21 -6.50 1.58 -6.84
C THR A 21 -6.04 2.53 -5.73
N CYS A 22 -5.46 2.00 -4.65
CA CYS A 22 -4.94 2.82 -3.56
C CYS A 22 -3.78 3.70 -4.03
N ILE A 23 -2.83 3.17 -4.79
CA ILE A 23 -1.70 3.93 -5.34
C ILE A 23 -2.20 5.06 -6.24
N TYR A 24 -3.15 4.78 -7.14
CA TYR A 24 -3.75 5.80 -8.01
C TYR A 24 -4.52 6.90 -7.27
N SER A 25 -4.87 6.67 -5.99
CA SER A 25 -5.55 7.67 -5.17
C SER A 25 -4.59 8.71 -4.56
N PHE A 26 -3.27 8.52 -4.71
CA PHE A 26 -2.28 9.47 -4.22
C PHE A 26 -1.99 10.58 -5.23
N ASP A 27 -1.89 11.80 -4.72
CA ASP A 27 -1.46 12.95 -5.50
C ASP A 27 -0.06 12.75 -6.09
N GLY A 28 0.14 13.27 -7.29
CA GLY A 28 1.42 13.16 -8.00
C GLY A 28 1.65 11.84 -8.76
N VAL A 29 0.79 10.83 -8.60
CA VAL A 29 0.88 9.58 -9.36
C VAL A 29 0.38 9.79 -10.79
N VAL A 30 1.26 9.54 -11.77
CA VAL A 30 0.96 9.67 -13.20
C VAL A 30 0.67 8.31 -13.83
N SER A 31 1.43 7.28 -13.50
CA SER A 31 1.18 5.92 -13.99
C SER A 31 1.75 4.85 -13.07
N VAL A 32 1.18 3.65 -13.14
CA VAL A 32 1.62 2.49 -12.35
C VAL A 32 1.83 1.31 -13.28
N ARG A 33 2.98 0.64 -13.17
CA ARG A 33 3.31 -0.59 -13.90
C ARG A 33 3.53 -1.73 -12.93
N TYR A 34 2.95 -2.88 -13.23
CA TYR A 34 3.19 -4.09 -12.45
C TYR A 34 4.40 -4.85 -12.99
N TYR A 35 5.37 -5.12 -12.13
CA TYR A 35 6.54 -5.95 -12.41
C TYR A 35 6.33 -7.33 -11.78
N ALA A 36 5.84 -8.27 -12.60
CA ALA A 36 5.55 -9.64 -12.15
C ALA A 36 6.78 -10.36 -11.59
N GLN A 37 7.96 -10.12 -12.16
CA GLN A 37 9.22 -10.74 -11.72
C GLN A 37 9.61 -10.36 -10.28
N MET A 38 9.24 -9.17 -9.83
CA MET A 38 9.56 -8.67 -8.49
C MET A 38 8.34 -8.67 -7.56
N ASN A 39 7.18 -9.10 -8.05
CA ASN A 39 5.88 -8.90 -7.40
C ASN A 39 5.73 -7.46 -6.86
N ALA A 40 5.99 -6.46 -7.70
CA ALA A 40 6.07 -5.06 -7.28
C ALA A 40 5.33 -4.11 -8.24
N PHE A 41 4.87 -2.98 -7.71
CA PHE A 41 4.37 -1.86 -8.50
C PHE A 41 5.44 -0.80 -8.67
N CYS A 42 5.75 -0.46 -9.92
CA CYS A 42 6.57 0.69 -10.27
C CYS A 42 5.65 1.87 -10.58
N VAL A 43 5.73 2.91 -9.76
CA VAL A 43 4.88 4.08 -9.79
C VAL A 43 5.68 5.24 -10.33
N PHE A 44 5.18 5.89 -11.36
CA PHE A 44 5.79 7.06 -11.98
C PHE A 44 4.99 8.29 -11.60
N GLY A 45 5.69 9.37 -11.27
CA GLY A 45 5.03 10.59 -10.85
C GLY A 45 5.96 11.69 -10.39
N GLU A 46 5.39 12.68 -9.74
CA GLU A 46 6.10 13.84 -9.19
C GLU A 46 5.50 14.22 -7.84
N GLY A 47 6.34 14.46 -6.82
CA GLY A 47 5.85 14.73 -5.46
C GLY A 47 5.33 13.50 -4.72
N ILE A 48 5.63 12.29 -5.21
CA ILE A 48 5.19 11.04 -4.57
C ILE A 48 5.84 10.87 -3.20
N LYS A 49 5.01 10.62 -2.19
CA LYS A 49 5.45 10.28 -0.84
C LYS A 49 5.54 8.77 -0.67
N GLU A 50 6.71 8.22 -0.98
CA GLU A 50 6.99 6.78 -0.93
C GLU A 50 6.54 6.13 0.40
N THR A 51 6.88 6.74 1.54
CA THR A 51 6.53 6.18 2.86
C THR A 51 5.03 6.05 3.08
N GLU A 52 4.21 6.99 2.58
CA GLU A 52 2.75 6.93 2.74
C GLU A 52 2.14 5.83 1.86
N ILE A 53 2.62 5.70 0.62
CA ILE A 53 2.18 4.66 -0.31
C ILE A 53 2.56 3.27 0.22
N GLN A 54 3.84 3.07 0.60
CA GLN A 54 4.31 1.78 1.11
C GLN A 54 3.54 1.37 2.37
N LYS A 55 3.27 2.32 3.28
CA LYS A 55 2.45 2.08 4.47
C LYS A 55 1.04 1.64 4.11
N LYS A 56 0.39 2.28 3.13
CA LYS A 56 -0.95 1.89 2.68
C LYS A 56 -0.97 0.51 2.02
N ILE A 57 0.04 0.20 1.22
CA ILE A 57 0.21 -1.13 0.64
C ILE A 57 0.37 -2.16 1.75
N ASP A 58 1.25 -1.92 2.72
CA ASP A 58 1.44 -2.82 3.87
C ASP A 58 0.14 -3.02 4.66
N GLU A 59 -0.64 -1.95 4.90
CA GLU A 59 -1.97 -2.03 5.54
C GLU A 59 -2.98 -2.90 4.77
N LEU A 60 -2.86 -3.00 3.43
CA LEU A 60 -3.74 -3.82 2.60
C LEU A 60 -3.36 -5.30 2.62
N TYR A 61 -2.05 -5.62 2.62
CA TYR A 61 -1.56 -6.99 2.65
C TYR A 61 -1.54 -7.58 4.05
N ASN A 62 -1.25 -6.76 5.04
CA ASN A 62 -1.29 -7.09 6.44
C ASN A 62 -2.28 -6.13 7.11
N PRO A 63 -3.59 -6.38 6.99
CA PRO A 63 -4.56 -5.65 7.77
C PRO A 63 -4.27 -6.00 9.22
N LYS A 64 -3.41 -5.21 9.87
CA LYS A 64 -3.22 -5.32 11.31
C LYS A 64 -4.62 -5.36 11.87
N PRO A 65 -4.99 -6.39 12.67
CA PRO A 65 -6.26 -6.33 13.35
C PRO A 65 -6.28 -4.96 13.99
N LYS A 66 -7.30 -4.15 13.70
CA LYS A 66 -7.62 -3.01 14.54
C LYS A 66 -7.95 -3.65 15.88
N THR A 67 -6.91 -3.99 16.65
CA THR A 67 -7.01 -4.20 18.07
C THR A 67 -7.29 -2.81 18.59
N ARG A 68 -8.58 -2.46 18.50
CA ARG A 68 -9.28 -1.80 19.57
C ARG A 68 -8.98 -2.63 20.82
N TYR A 69 -7.82 -2.39 21.42
CA TYR A 69 -7.81 -2.33 22.86
C TYR A 69 -8.66 -1.10 23.16
N LEU A 70 -9.98 -1.33 23.27
CA LEU A 70 -10.73 -0.60 24.26
C LEU A 70 -9.95 -0.84 25.56
N PHE A 71 -9.19 0.16 25.98
CA PHE A 71 -9.02 0.44 27.40
C PHE A 71 -10.43 0.74 27.93
N GLY A 72 -11.21 -0.33 28.11
CA GLY A 72 -12.52 -0.35 28.75
C GLY A 72 -12.30 -0.96 30.11
N CYS A 73 -12.16 -0.09 31.10
CA CYS A 73 -12.13 -0.33 32.53
C CYS A 73 -12.72 -1.67 33.00
N ILE A 74 -11.91 -2.56 33.59
CA ILE A 74 -12.27 -3.23 34.85
C ILE A 74 -10.97 -3.49 35.63
N PRO A 75 -10.79 -2.92 36.83
CA PRO A 75 -9.75 -3.32 37.75
C PRO A 75 -10.21 -4.51 38.59
N MET A 76 -9.41 -5.58 38.63
CA MET A 76 -9.31 -6.47 39.78
C MET A 76 -7.96 -7.17 39.76
#